data_AF-A0A971H5S4-F1
#
_entry.id   AF-A0A971H5S4-F1
#
_cell.length_a   1.000
_cell.length_b   1.000
_cell.length_c   1.000
_cell.angle_alpha   90.00
_cell.angle_beta   90.00
_cell.angle_gamma   90.00
#
_symmetry.space_group_name_H-M   'P 1'
#
loop_
_entity.id
_entity.type
_entity.pdbx_description
1 polymer ?
#
loop_
_entity_poly.entity_id
_entity_poly.type
_entity_poly.pdbx_seq_one_letter_code
_entity_poly.pdbx_strand_id
1 'polypeptide(L)'
;MYQTFVNVFNMMAENKDYFLDRWKGMRESDNSLQRYKAKQFAKIIAERGRIKEFDVELYFALMEKVVVHGEGRLMVVLLDVTEVECIVE
;
A
#
# COMPACT_ATOMS: atom_id res chain seq x y z
N MET A 1 11.59 -4.53 -8.57
CA MET A 1 10.75 -4.93 -7.41
C MET A 1 10.91 -3.99 -6.22
N TYR A 2 12.11 -3.85 -5.62
CA TYR A 2 12.29 -2.94 -4.48
C TYR A 2 11.97 -1.47 -4.80
N GLN A 3 12.44 -0.98 -5.96
CA GLN A 3 12.10 0.37 -6.41
C GLN A 3 10.61 0.54 -6.69
N THR A 4 9.95 -0.50 -7.21
CA THR A 4 8.49 -0.51 -7.42
C THR A 4 7.76 -0.28 -6.11
N PHE A 5 8.16 -0.97 -5.04
CA PHE A 5 7.56 -0.77 -3.72
C PHE A 5 7.76 0.67 -3.21
N VAL A 6 8.99 1.21 -3.29
CA VAL A 6 9.28 2.58 -2.90
C VAL A 6 8.39 3.58 -3.66
N ASN A 7 8.20 3.37 -4.96
CA ASN A 7 7.36 4.23 -5.80
C ASN A 7 5.88 4.14 -5.39
N VAL A 8 5.35 2.92 -5.19
CA VAL A 8 3.96 2.70 -4.76
C VAL A 8 3.72 3.33 -3.39
N PHE A 9 4.63 3.12 -2.44
CA PHE A 9 4.52 3.70 -1.11
C PHE A 9 4.54 5.23 -1.15
N ASN A 10 5.45 5.81 -1.93
CA ASN A 10 5.52 7.26 -2.08
C ASN A 10 4.28 7.84 -2.76
N MET A 11 3.71 7.15 -3.75
CA MET A 11 2.41 7.52 -4.34
C MET A 11 1.31 7.51 -3.28
N MET A 12 1.27 6.51 -2.39
CA MET A 12 0.30 6.49 -1.29
C MET A 12 0.50 7.64 -0.31
N ALA A 13 1.75 7.93 0.05
CA ALA A 13 2.09 9.01 0.97
C ALA A 13 1.73 10.40 0.41
N GLU A 14 1.91 10.60 -0.91
CA GLU A 14 1.53 11.82 -1.62
C GLU A 14 0.01 11.98 -1.73
N ASN A 15 -0.70 10.88 -1.90
CA ASN A 15 -2.17 10.85 -1.99
C ASN A 15 -2.81 10.43 -0.66
N LYS A 16 -2.17 10.73 0.48
CA LYS A 16 -2.55 10.21 1.80
C LYS A 16 -4.01 10.44 2.17
N ASP A 17 -4.59 11.58 1.80
CA ASP A 17 -5.96 11.92 2.16
C ASP A 17 -6.98 10.99 1.50
N TYR A 18 -6.72 10.58 0.26
CA TYR A 18 -7.52 9.57 -0.45
C TYR A 18 -7.51 8.22 0.28
N PHE A 19 -6.32 7.75 0.67
CA PHE A 19 -6.17 6.48 1.38
C PHE A 19 -6.76 6.51 2.79
N LEU A 20 -6.54 7.61 3.52
CA LEU A 20 -7.11 7.80 4.85
C LEU A 20 -8.64 7.80 4.82
N ASP A 21 -9.26 8.42 3.80
CA ASP A 21 -10.71 8.41 3.65
C ASP A 21 -11.24 7.02 3.30
N ARG A 22 -10.61 6.34 2.35
CA ARG A 22 -10.92 4.94 1.98
C ARG A 22 -10.90 4.02 3.20
N TRP A 23 -9.88 4.13 4.05
CA TRP A 23 -9.74 3.29 5.24
C TRP A 23 -10.70 3.65 6.38
N LYS A 24 -11.37 4.80 6.36
CA LYS A 24 -12.46 5.07 7.33
C LYS A 24 -13.57 4.03 7.19
N GLY A 25 -14.00 3.73 5.96
CA GLY A 25 -15.04 2.73 5.71
C GLY A 25 -14.62 1.32 6.15
N MET A 26 -13.35 0.95 5.96
CA MET A 26 -12.83 -0.34 6.41
C MET A 26 -12.79 -0.50 7.93
N ARG A 27 -12.75 0.61 8.70
CA ARG A 27 -12.82 0.56 10.17
C ARG A 27 -14.19 0.13 10.68
N GLU A 28 -15.22 0.22 9.85
CA GLU A 28 -16.59 -0.17 10.17
C GLU A 28 -16.94 -1.58 9.64
N SER A 29 -16.02 -2.23 8.92
CA SER A 29 -16.20 -3.61 8.44
C SER A 29 -16.47 -4.57 9.59
N ASP A 30 -17.34 -5.57 9.42
CA ASP A 30 -17.57 -6.66 10.37
C ASP A 30 -16.33 -7.54 10.57
N ASN A 31 -15.40 -7.53 9.61
CA ASN A 31 -14.16 -8.29 9.67
C ASN A 31 -13.12 -7.62 10.59
N SER A 32 -12.80 -8.28 11.71
CA SER A 32 -11.85 -7.80 12.71
C SER A 32 -10.44 -7.56 12.16
N LEU A 33 -9.98 -8.41 11.23
CA LEU A 33 -8.68 -8.26 10.58
C LEU A 33 -8.64 -7.02 9.67
N GLN A 34 -9.71 -6.77 8.92
CA GLN A 34 -9.83 -5.57 8.09
C GLN A 34 -9.81 -4.30 8.95
N ARG A 35 -10.56 -4.27 10.06
CA ARG A 35 -10.52 -3.12 10.99
C ARG A 35 -9.13 -2.89 11.57
N TYR A 36 -8.43 -3.96 11.95
CA TYR A 36 -7.07 -3.87 12.46
C TYR A 36 -6.11 -3.30 11.41
N LYS A 37 -6.14 -3.85 10.19
CA LYS A 37 -5.28 -3.40 9.09
C LYS A 37 -5.57 -1.95 8.68
N ALA A 38 -6.84 -1.54 8.60
CA ALA A 38 -7.21 -0.15 8.30
C ALA A 38 -6.64 0.86 9.32
N LYS A 39 -6.61 0.50 10.61
CA LYS A 39 -5.98 1.33 11.65
C LYS A 39 -4.46 1.37 11.48
N GLN A 40 -3.84 0.21 11.24
CA GLN A 40 -2.39 0.10 11.04
C GLN A 40 -1.94 0.92 9.81
N PHE A 41 -2.66 0.81 8.70
CA PHE A 41 -2.35 1.46 7.43
C PHE A 41 -2.46 2.98 7.56
N ALA A 42 -3.56 3.45 8.16
CA ALA A 42 -3.76 4.87 8.41
C ALA A 42 -2.66 5.47 9.29
N LYS A 43 -2.20 4.73 10.31
CA LYS A 43 -1.08 5.16 11.15
C LYS A 43 0.21 5.31 10.33
N ILE A 44 0.56 4.28 9.56
CA ILE A 44 1.78 4.26 8.72
C ILE A 44 1.79 5.46 7.76
N ILE A 45 0.73 5.66 6.99
CA ILE A 45 0.67 6.73 5.97
C ILE A 45 0.59 8.13 6.60
N ALA A 46 -0.05 8.29 7.76
CA ALA A 46 -0.10 9.57 8.45
C ALA A 46 1.27 10.01 9.01
N GLU A 47 2.10 9.06 9.45
CA GLU A 47 3.33 9.34 10.22
C GLU A 47 4.62 9.25 9.40
N ARG A 48 4.73 8.31 8.44
CA ARG A 48 6.04 7.99 7.82
C ARG A 48 6.49 8.90 6.68
N GLY A 49 5.61 9.64 6.01
CA GLY A 49 5.97 10.47 4.85
C GLY A 49 6.61 9.65 3.71
N ARG A 50 7.36 10.29 2.79
CA ARG A 50 8.06 9.58 1.70
C ARG A 50 9.27 8.81 2.21
N ILE A 51 9.55 7.65 1.60
CA ILE A 51 10.77 6.86 1.84
C ILE A 51 11.72 6.95 0.65
N LYS A 52 13.03 6.89 0.93
CA LYS A 52 14.10 6.88 -0.09
C LYS A 52 14.58 5.48 -0.43
N GLU A 53 14.47 4.56 0.53
CA GLU A 53 15.00 3.20 0.42
C GLU A 53 13.92 2.19 0.79
N PHE A 54 14.13 0.95 0.38
CA PHE A 54 13.23 -0.15 0.70
C PHE A 54 13.24 -0.43 2.20
N ASP A 55 12.04 -0.51 2.78
CA ASP A 55 11.86 -0.87 4.18
C ASP A 55 11.08 -2.20 4.25
N VAL A 56 11.75 -3.23 4.78
CA VAL A 56 11.20 -4.58 4.86
C VAL A 56 10.00 -4.67 5.80
N GLU A 57 9.97 -3.89 6.88
CA GLU A 57 8.85 -3.87 7.82
C GLU A 57 7.62 -3.25 7.16
N LEU A 58 7.80 -2.16 6.40
CA LEU A 58 6.71 -1.57 5.62
C LEU A 58 6.19 -2.51 4.54
N TYR A 59 7.11 -3.19 3.86
CA TYR A 59 6.74 -4.15 2.82
C TYR A 59 5.80 -5.22 3.39
N PHE A 60 6.20 -5.89 4.47
CA PHE A 60 5.35 -6.90 5.11
C PHE A 60 4.11 -6.32 5.79
N ALA A 61 4.15 -5.07 6.23
CA ALA A 61 2.99 -4.42 6.81
C ALA A 61 1.87 -4.19 5.79
N LEU A 62 2.22 -3.89 4.53
CA LEU A 62 1.30 -3.33 3.52
C LEU A 62 1.01 -4.28 2.34
N MET A 63 1.99 -5.05 1.89
CA MET A 63 1.91 -5.80 0.64
C MET A 63 1.19 -7.13 0.81
N GLU A 64 0.30 -7.45 -0.13
CA GLU A 64 -0.31 -8.78 -0.24
C GLU A 64 0.43 -9.63 -1.28
N LYS A 65 0.48 -9.14 -2.53
CA LYS A 65 1.14 -9.84 -3.63
C LYS A 65 1.58 -8.86 -4.71
N VAL A 66 2.50 -9.31 -5.54
CA VAL A 66 2.85 -8.65 -6.80
C VAL A 66 2.58 -9.64 -7.92
N VAL A 67 1.76 -9.23 -8.88
CA VAL A 67 1.50 -10.00 -10.10
C VAL A 67 2.33 -9.41 -11.22
N VAL A 68 3.12 -10.26 -11.87
CA VAL A 68 3.96 -9.88 -13.00
C VAL A 68 3.23 -10.25 -14.29
N HIS A 69 3.01 -9.26 -15.15
CA HIS A 69 2.47 -9.44 -16.50
C HIS A 69 3.61 -9.39 -17.53
N GLY A 70 3.31 -9.73 -18.78
CA GLY A 70 4.25 -9.55 -19.88
C GLY A 70 4.62 -8.07 -20.07
N GLU A 71 5.77 -7.83 -20.72
CA GLU A 71 6.23 -6.47 -21.10
C GLU A 71 6.53 -5.52 -19.91
N GLY A 72 6.98 -6.05 -18.77
CA GLY A 72 7.41 -5.23 -17.63
C GLY A 72 6.26 -4.62 -16.81
N ARG A 73 5.01 -4.99 -17.10
CA ARG A 73 3.84 -4.56 -16.31
C ARG A 73 3.73 -5.34 -15.00
N LEU A 74 3.56 -4.62 -13.90
CA LEU A 74 3.35 -5.16 -12.57
C LEU A 74 2.02 -4.67 -12.01
N MET A 75 1.26 -5.57 -11.39
CA MET A 75 0.12 -5.21 -10.55
C MET A 75 0.50 -5.48 -9.09
N VAL A 76 0.59 -4.42 -8.31
CA VAL A 76 0.85 -4.47 -6.87
C VAL A 76 -0.49 -4.51 -6.15
N VAL A 77 -0.70 -5.54 -5.33
CA VAL A 77 -1.89 -5.67 -4.50
C VAL A 77 -1.49 -5.51 -3.04
N LEU A 78 -2.15 -4.56 -2.38
CA LEU A 78 -2.00 -4.30 -0.96
C LEU A 78 -2.99 -5.14 -0.16
N LEU A 79 -2.73 -5.35 1.13
CA LEU A 79 -3.61 -6.17 2.00
C LEU A 79 -5.00 -5.55 2.23
N ASP A 80 -5.21 -4.30 1.84
CA ASP A 80 -6.52 -3.65 1.82
C ASP A 80 -7.26 -3.86 0.47
N VAL A 81 -6.73 -4.76 -0.38
CA VAL A 81 -7.22 -5.09 -1.72
C VAL A 81 -7.08 -3.91 -2.70
N THR A 82 -6.29 -2.88 -2.37
CA THR A 82 -5.95 -1.86 -3.36
C THR A 82 -5.00 -2.44 -4.39
N GLU A 83 -5.35 -2.27 -5.67
CA GLU A 83 -4.54 -2.66 -6.81
C GLU A 83 -3.89 -1.42 -7.44
N VAL A 84 -2.58 -1.47 -7.63
CA VAL A 84 -1.78 -0.41 -8.25
C VAL A 84 -1.03 -0.99 -9.43
N GLU A 85 -1.34 -0.53 -10.64
CA GLU A 85 -0.60 -0.89 -11.83
C GLU A 85 0.67 -0.04 -11.94
N CYS A 86 1.80 -0.69 -12.23
CA CYS A 86 3.11 -0.08 -12.39
C CYS A 86 3.79 -0.64 -13.64
N ILE A 87 4.53 0.20 -14.36
CA ILE A 87 5.42 -0.24 -15.44
C ILE A 87 6.85 -0.23 -14.88
N VAL A 88 7.57 -1.34 -15.08
CA VAL A 88 9.00 -1.42 -14.79
C VAL A 88 9.75 -1.05 -16.06
N GLU A 89 10.47 0.07 -16.03
CA GLU A 89 11.51 0.39 -17.01
C GLU A 89 12.78 -0.43 -16.75
#